data_AF-A0A497N694-F1
#
_entry.id   AF-A0A497N694-F1
#
_cell.length_a   1.000
_cell.length_b   1.000
_cell.length_c   1.000
_cell.angle_alpha   90.00
_cell.angle_beta   90.00
_cell.angle_gamma   90.00
#
_symmetry.space_group_name_H-M   'P 1'
#
loop_
_entity.id
_entity.type
_entity.pdbx_description
1 polymer ?
#
loop_
_entity_poly.entity_id
_entity_poly.type
_entity_poly.pdbx_seq_one_letter_code
_entity_poly.pdbx_strand_id
1 'polypeptide(L)' 'MRVGKVSRSTKETQIVLTVNLDGVGNATIHSGLSFFDHLVNSFSTHSLIDIDVNVTGDLKHHLIEDVA' A
#
# COMPACT_ATOMS: atom_id res chain seq x y z
N MET A 1 -18.30 7.83 3.36
CA MET A 1 -16.87 7.80 3.05
C MET A 1 -16.15 7.17 4.22
N ARG A 2 -15.71 5.92 4.04
CA ARG A 2 -14.98 5.12 5.02
C ARG A 2 -13.50 5.19 4.69
N VAL A 3 -12.78 6.05 5.42
CA VAL A 3 -11.36 6.32 5.17
C VAL A 3 -10.54 5.97 6.41
N GLY A 4 -9.46 5.23 6.23
CA GLY A 4 -8.47 4.91 7.26
C GLY A 4 -7.09 5.41 6.84
N LYS A 5 -6.31 5.92 7.81
CA LYS A 5 -4.91 6.29 7.62
C LYS A 5 -4.06 5.63 8.70
N VAL A 6 -2.95 5.03 8.30
CA VAL A 6 -2.01 4.35 9.18
C VAL A 6 -0.60 4.84 8.88
N SER A 7 0.21 5.00 9.92
CA SER A 7 1.65 5.16 9.79
C SER A 7 2.32 4.10 10.67
N ARG A 8 3.24 3.34 10.09
CA ARG A 8 3.94 2.24 10.74
C ARG A 8 5.44 2.42 10.54
N SER A 9 6.21 2.31 11.62
CA SER A 9 7.66 2.35 11.57
C SER A 9 8.20 1.19 12.39
N THR A 10 9.04 0.38 11.77
CA THR A 10 9.79 -0.70 12.43
C THR A 10 11.29 -0.43 12.28
N LYS A 11 12.13 -1.43 12.58
CA LYS A 11 13.55 -1.37 12.21
C LYS A 11 13.76 -1.65 10.72
N GLU A 12 12.85 -2.40 10.11
CA GLU A 12 12.93 -2.84 8.72
C GLU A 12 12.28 -1.85 7.74
N THR A 13 11.17 -1.21 8.12
CA THR A 13 10.33 -0.42 7.21
C THR A 13 9.79 0.89 7.81
N GLN A 14 9.45 1.82 6.92
CA GLN A 14 8.68 3.02 7.21
C GLN A 14 7.54 3.15 6.19
N ILE A 15 6.31 3.18 6.68
CA ILE A 15 5.08 3.12 5.86
C ILE A 15 4.12 4.23 6.27
N VAL A 16 3.56 4.92 5.27
CA VAL A 16 2.38 5.77 5.40
C VAL A 16 1.36 5.29 4.38
N LEU A 17 0.18 4.91 4.87
CA LEU A 17 -0.88 4.28 4.07
C LEU A 17 -2.21 4.96 4.33
N THR A 18 -2.95 5.26 3.27
CA THR A 18 -4.33 5.73 3.29
C THR A 18 -5.20 4.81 2.46
N VAL A 19 -6.36 4.43 2.99
CA VAL A 19 -7.34 3.56 2.32
C VAL A 19 -8.71 4.23 2.37
N ASN A 20 -9.38 4.32 1.23
CA ASN A 20 -10.77 4.73 1.12
C ASN A 20 -11.62 3.55 0.59
N LEU A 21 -12.46 2.97 1.44
CA LEU A 21 -13.31 1.83 1.07
C LEU A 21 -14.49 2.21 0.18
N ASP A 22 -14.81 3.50 0.08
CA ASP A 22 -15.86 4.03 -0.79
C ASP A 22 -15.22 4.76 -2.00
N GLY A 23 -14.23 4.12 -2.62
CA GLY A 23 -13.40 4.67 -3.70
C GLY A 23 -13.89 4.30 -5.11
N VAL A 24 -12.98 4.46 -6.08
CA VAL A 24 -13.19 4.07 -7.49
C VAL A 24 -12.10 3.12 -8.01
N GLY A 25 -11.20 2.68 -7.13
CA GLY A 25 -10.14 1.72 -7.44
C GLY A 25 -8.80 2.36 -7.82
N ASN A 26 -8.56 3.62 -7.42
CA ASN A 26 -7.29 4.30 -7.67
C ASN A 26 -6.21 3.83 -6.70
N ALA A 27 -5.06 3.38 -7.22
CA ALA A 27 -3.89 3.05 -6.41
C ALA A 27 -2.70 3.95 -6.75
N THR A 28 -2.04 4.46 -5.71
CA THR A 28 -0.70 5.07 -5.78
C THR A 28 0.21 4.29 -4.85
N ILE A 29 1.18 3.58 -5.44
CA ILE A 29 2.16 2.81 -4.68
C ILE A 29 3.49 2.82 -5.42
N HIS A 30 4.56 3.06 -4.67
CA HIS A 30 5.93 3.05 -5.17
C HIS A 30 6.83 2.28 -4.21
N SER A 31 6.67 0.96 -4.18
CA SER A 31 7.43 0.11 -3.26
C SER A 31 8.85 -0.22 -3.76
N GLY A 32 9.16 0.13 -5.02
CA GLY A 32 10.38 -0.31 -5.71
C GLY A 32 10.34 -1.77 -6.19
N LEU A 33 9.22 -2.47 -6.00
CA LEU A 33 9.02 -3.86 -6.41
C LEU A 33 7.86 -3.93 -7.41
N SER A 34 8.16 -3.81 -8.70
CA SER A 34 7.13 -3.67 -9.75
C SER A 34 6.05 -4.76 -9.73
N PHE A 35 6.38 -5.99 -9.35
CA PHE A 35 5.40 -7.06 -9.23
C PHE A 35 4.43 -6.83 -8.05
N PHE A 36 4.93 -6.39 -6.90
CA PHE A 36 4.10 -6.09 -5.74
C PHE A 36 3.23 -4.85 -5.98
N ASP A 37 3.81 -3.79 -6.55
CA ASP A 37 3.06 -2.60 -6.97
C ASP A 37 1.90 -2.99 -7.91
N HIS A 38 2.15 -3.90 -8.86
CA HIS A 38 1.10 -4.43 -9.74
C HIS A 38 0.00 -5.17 -8.99
N LEU A 39 0.34 -5.99 -7.98
CA LEU A 39 -0.66 -6.69 -7.17
C LEU A 39 -1.53 -5.74 -6.35
N VAL A 40 -0.95 -4.69 -5.75
CA VAL A 40 -1.73 -3.68 -5.01
C VAL A 40 -2.63 -2.89 -5.96
N ASN A 41 -2.14 -2.52 -7.16
CA ASN A 41 -2.96 -1.88 -8.19
C ASN A 41 -4.14 -2.76 -8.63
N SER A 42 -3.90 -4.05 -8.83
CA SER A 42 -4.94 -5.03 -9.17
C SER A 42 -5.98 -5.14 -8.05
N PHE A 43 -5.54 -5.25 -6.79
CA PHE A 43 -6.43 -5.30 -5.63
C PHE A 43 -7.30 -4.04 -5.52
N SER A 44 -6.72 -2.86 -5.65
CA SER A 44 -7.42 -1.56 -5.67
C SER A 44 -8.49 -1.52 -6.78
N THR A 45 -8.09 -1.83 -8.03
CA THR A 45 -8.97 -1.80 -9.20
C THR A 45 -10.18 -2.72 -9.04
N HIS A 46 -9.97 -3.95 -8.59
CA HIS A 46 -11.03 -4.96 -8.53
C HIS A 46 -11.90 -4.88 -7.27
N SER A 47 -11.44 -4.18 -6.23
CA SER A 47 -12.23 -3.93 -5.01
C SER A 47 -12.96 -2.58 -5.02
N LEU A 48 -12.64 -1.69 -5.96
CA LEU A 48 -13.06 -0.27 -5.97
C LEU A 48 -12.61 0.52 -4.73
N ILE A 49 -11.57 0.05 -4.05
CA ILE A 49 -10.96 0.72 -2.90
C ILE A 49 -9.86 1.62 -3.43
N ASP A 50 -9.80 2.88 -2.99
CA ASP A 50 -8.64 3.72 -3.29
C ASP A 50 -7.53 3.48 -2.26
N ILE A 51 -6.29 3.34 -2.72
CA ILE A 51 -5.11 3.02 -1.91
C ILE A 51 -3.98 4.01 -2.23
N ASP A 52 -3.41 4.64 -1.21
CA ASP A 52 -2.20 5.44 -1.33
C ASP A 52 -1.16 4.94 -0.31
N VAL A 53 -0.02 4.45 -0.79
CA VAL A 53 1.05 3.87 0.03
C VAL A 53 2.39 4.47 -0.34
N ASN A 54 3.04 5.08 0.65
CA ASN A 54 4.46 5.39 0.60
C ASN A 54 5.20 4.45 1.55
N VAL A 55 6.17 3.71 1.02
CA VAL A 55 6.94 2.73 1.78
C VAL A 55 8.42 2.77 1.39
N THR A 56 9.28 2.70 2.40
CA THR A 56 10.71 2.39 2.25
C THR A 56 11.08 1.28 3.22
N GLY A 57 12.07 0.46 2.86
CA GLY A 57 12.51 -0.65 3.70
C GLY A 57 13.79 -1.30 3.22
N ASP A 58 14.31 -2.23 4.02
CA ASP A 58 15.62 -2.87 3.82
C ASP A 58 15.59 -4.09 2.88
N LEU A 59 14.66 -5.03 3.09
CA LEU A 59 14.53 -6.28 2.34
C LEU A 59 13.16 -6.39 1.68
N LYS A 60 13.11 -7.11 0.56
CA LYS A 60 11.87 -7.29 -0.22
C LYS A 60 10.76 -7.96 0.56
N HIS A 61 11.07 -8.98 1.37
CA HIS A 61 10.06 -9.73 2.11
C HIS A 61 9.51 -8.92 3.29
N HIS A 62 10.36 -8.19 4.04
CA HIS A 62 9.90 -7.26 5.07
C HIS A 62 9.00 -6.17 4.50
N LEU A 63 9.39 -5.59 3.36
CA LEU A 63 8.59 -4.55 2.71
C LEU A 63 7.20 -5.06 2.31
N ILE A 64 7.12 -6.27 1.76
CA ILE A 64 5.85 -6.89 1.36
C ILE A 64 5.02 -7.25 2.60
N GLU A 65 5.63 -7.88 3.61
CA GLU A 65 4.99 -8.28 4.86
C GLU A 65 4.41 -7.08 5.61
N ASP A 66 5.16 -5.99 5.72
CA ASP A 66 4.74 -4.86 6.55
C ASP A 66 3.67 -3.99 5.91
N VAL A 67 3.54 -4.03 4.57
CA VAL A 67 2.49 -3.34 3.81
C VAL A 67 1.16 -4.12 3.80
N ALA A 68 1.20 -5.45 3.86
CA ALA A 68 0.01 -6.32 3.84
C ALA A 68 -0.80 -6.26 5.14
#